data_AF-A0AAW1DMI4-F1
#
_entry.id   AF-A0AAW1DMI4-F1
#
_cell.length_a   1.000
_cell.length_b   1.000
_cell.length_c   1.000
_cell.angle_alpha   90.00
_cell.angle_beta   90.00
_cell.angle_gamma   90.00
#
_symmetry.space_group_name_H-M   'P 1'
#
loop_
_entity.id
_entity.type
_entity.pdbx_description
1 polymer ?
#
loop_
_entity_poly.entity_id
_entity_poly.type
_entity_poly.pdbx_seq_one_letter_code
_entity_poly.pdbx_strand_id
1 'polypeptide(L)'
;MFPTLRVSFNGLRPDQRYAVLMDIVPVDNKRYRYAYHRSSWLVAGKADPPAPCRLYLHPDSPFTGEQLRKQVVSFEKVKLTNNEMDKHGHLVLNSMHKYQPRIHIVKNLEQELYKTFVYPEAIFTAVTAYQNQLVSHLLLLLLIFILSTNKEW
;
A
#
# COMPACT_ATOMS: atom_id res chain seq x y z
N MET A 1 2.04 -8.78 -0.52
CA MET A 1 0.59 -8.47 -0.52
C MET A 1 -0.03 -9.09 -1.76
N PHE A 2 -1.28 -9.53 -1.71
CA PHE A 2 -2.07 -9.87 -2.90
C PHE A 2 -3.27 -8.89 -2.90
N PRO A 3 -3.74 -8.33 -4.05
CA PRO A 3 -3.03 -8.44 -5.29
C PRO A 3 -1.75 -7.60 -5.14
N THR A 4 -0.79 -7.83 -6.02
CA THR A 4 0.37 -6.95 -6.01
C THR A 4 -0.03 -5.56 -6.48
N LEU A 5 0.31 -4.52 -5.70
CA LEU A 5 0.21 -3.14 -6.15
C LEU A 5 1.19 -2.90 -7.29
N ARG A 6 0.67 -2.47 -8.43
CA ARG A 6 1.43 -2.19 -9.65
C ARG A 6 1.01 -0.83 -10.18
N VAL A 7 1.97 -0.04 -10.63
CA VAL A 7 1.74 1.32 -11.12
C VAL A 7 2.54 1.60 -12.38
N SER A 8 1.95 2.38 -13.27
CA SER A 8 2.60 2.94 -14.46
C SER A 8 2.63 4.46 -14.34
N PHE A 9 3.66 5.08 -14.91
CA PHE A 9 3.86 6.53 -14.84
C PHE A 9 3.91 7.13 -16.24
N ASN A 10 3.22 8.25 -16.45
CA ASN A 10 3.22 9.01 -17.72
C ASN A 10 3.70 10.44 -17.48
N GLY A 11 3.91 11.26 -18.51
CA GLY A 11 4.25 12.70 -18.35
C GLY A 11 5.58 13.03 -17.61
N LEU A 12 6.40 12.02 -17.29
CA LEU A 12 7.71 12.19 -16.67
C LEU A 12 8.74 12.77 -17.63
N ARG A 13 9.59 13.68 -17.12
CA ARG A 13 10.78 14.15 -17.86
C ARG A 13 11.78 12.99 -18.03
N PRO A 14 12.15 12.60 -19.26
CA PRO A 14 12.92 11.37 -19.51
C PRO A 14 14.33 11.36 -18.89
N ASP A 15 14.97 12.52 -18.87
CA ASP A 15 16.34 12.79 -18.44
C ASP A 15 16.49 12.92 -16.91
N GLN A 16 15.38 13.03 -16.19
CA GLN A 16 15.38 13.21 -14.74
C GLN A 16 15.36 11.87 -14.00
N ARG A 17 16.00 11.82 -12.82
CA ARG A 17 15.92 10.68 -11.90
C ARG A 17 14.81 10.86 -10.86
N TYR A 18 14.15 9.75 -10.52
CA TYR A 18 13.07 9.67 -9.56
C TYR A 18 13.24 8.46 -8.64
N ALA A 19 13.03 8.64 -7.34
CA ALA A 19 12.81 7.54 -6.41
C ALA A 19 11.32 7.23 -6.32
N VAL A 20 10.95 5.95 -6.32
CA VAL A 20 9.57 5.50 -6.14
C VAL A 20 9.46 4.80 -4.79
N LEU A 21 8.51 5.24 -3.96
CA LEU A 21 8.31 4.73 -2.61
C LEU A 21 6.85 4.35 -2.38
N MET A 22 6.61 3.59 -1.33
CA MET A 22 5.29 3.32 -0.80
C MET A 22 5.28 3.45 0.73
N ASP A 23 4.23 4.04 1.27
CA ASP A 23 3.84 3.82 2.65
C ASP A 23 2.43 3.24 2.75
N ILE A 24 2.06 2.88 3.97
CA ILE A 24 0.72 2.39 4.30
C ILE A 24 0.28 3.11 5.57
N VAL A 25 -0.77 3.92 5.45
CA VAL A 25 -1.27 4.76 6.55
C VAL A 25 -2.62 4.28 7.06
N PRO A 26 -2.92 4.44 8.37
CA PRO A 26 -4.24 4.10 8.90
C PRO A 26 -5.33 4.99 8.28
N VAL A 27 -6.48 4.40 7.97
CA VAL A 27 -7.63 5.13 7.40
C VAL A 27 -8.40 5.88 8.49
N ASP A 28 -8.52 5.28 9.68
CA ASP A 28 -9.23 5.85 10.81
C ASP A 28 -8.66 5.39 12.15
N ASN A 29 -9.17 5.97 13.24
CA ASN A 29 -8.80 5.63 14.61
C ASN A 29 -9.75 4.57 15.20
N LYS A 30 -10.06 3.52 14.43
CA LYS A 30 -10.97 2.45 14.85
C LYS A 30 -10.33 1.07 14.72
N ARG A 31 -10.63 0.22 15.71
CA ARG A 31 -10.38 -1.22 15.66
C ARG A 31 -11.66 -1.93 15.20
N TYR A 32 -11.52 -2.89 14.31
CA TYR A 32 -12.63 -3.61 13.70
C TYR A 32 -12.74 -5.05 14.22
N ARG A 33 -13.91 -5.65 14.01
CA ARG A 33 -14.14 -7.10 14.13
C ARG A 33 -15.07 -7.56 13.01
N TYR A 34 -14.91 -8.80 12.58
CA TYR A 34 -15.83 -9.40 11.61
C TYR A 34 -16.99 -10.09 12.33
N ALA A 35 -18.23 -9.78 11.94
CA ALA A 35 -19.43 -10.40 12.46
C ALA A 35 -19.94 -11.46 11.48
N TYR A 36 -19.59 -12.73 11.75
CA TYR A 36 -19.92 -13.87 10.89
C TYR A 36 -21.41 -13.99 10.56
N HIS A 37 -22.29 -13.84 11.56
CA HIS A 37 -23.75 -13.92 11.38
C HIS A 37 -24.33 -12.83 10.46
N ARG A 38 -23.59 -11.76 10.17
CA ARG A 38 -24.00 -10.66 9.27
C ARG A 38 -23.08 -10.51 8.06
N SER A 39 -22.06 -11.37 7.93
CA SER A 39 -21.00 -11.24 6.92
C SER A 39 -20.49 -9.80 6.74
N SER A 40 -20.21 -9.09 7.85
CA SER A 40 -19.88 -7.66 7.82
C SER A 40 -18.83 -7.26 8.85
N TRP A 41 -18.10 -6.19 8.53
CA TRP A 41 -17.15 -5.56 9.43
C TRP A 41 -17.86 -4.57 10.36
N LEU A 42 -17.63 -4.70 11.66
CA LEU A 42 -18.16 -3.81 12.69
C LEU A 42 -17.02 -3.12 13.45
N VAL A 43 -17.29 -1.92 13.95
CA VAL A 43 -16.39 -1.24 14.87
C VAL A 43 -16.41 -1.98 16.21
N ALA A 44 -15.23 -2.34 16.70
CA ALA A 44 -15.03 -3.01 17.99
C ALA A 44 -14.56 -2.03 19.08
N GLY A 45 -13.89 -0.95 18.70
CA GLY A 45 -13.38 0.05 19.65
C GLY A 45 -12.47 1.09 18.99
N LYS A 46 -11.71 1.80 19.83
CA LYS A 46 -10.64 2.72 19.41
C LYS A 46 -9.46 1.93 18.82
N ALA A 47 -8.72 2.52 17.87
CA ALA A 47 -7.53 1.87 17.34
C ALA A 47 -6.45 1.70 18.40
N ASP A 48 -5.66 0.64 18.24
CA ASP A 48 -4.43 0.44 18.99
C ASP A 48 -3.38 1.50 18.54
N PRO A 49 -2.40 1.88 19.39
CA PRO A 49 -1.35 2.81 18.99
C PRO A 49 -0.66 2.35 17.69
N PRO A 50 -0.51 3.22 16.68
CA PRO A 50 0.07 2.82 15.41
C PRO A 50 1.56 2.54 15.57
N ALA A 51 2.04 1.51 14.86
CA ALA A 51 3.48 1.29 14.72
C ALA A 51 4.16 2.50 14.05
N PRO A 52 5.46 2.72 14.27
CA PRO A 52 6.20 3.79 13.60
C PRO A 52 6.03 3.73 12.08
N CYS A 53 5.76 4.88 11.47
CA CYS A 53 5.62 4.99 10.02
C CYS A 53 6.93 4.55 9.33
N ARG A 54 6.81 3.70 8.31
CA ARG A 54 7.94 3.21 7.52
C ARG A 54 7.68 3.46 6.05
N LEU A 55 8.69 3.98 5.36
CA LEU A 55 8.72 4.11 3.91
C LEU A 55 9.39 2.88 3.31
N TYR A 56 8.72 2.24 2.37
CA TYR A 56 9.31 1.24 1.50
C TYR A 56 9.86 1.93 0.25
N LEU A 57 11.18 2.01 0.12
CA LEU A 57 11.84 2.41 -1.12
C LEU A 57 11.82 1.24 -2.10
N HIS A 58 11.34 1.46 -3.33
CA HIS A 58 11.40 0.43 -4.36
C HIS A 58 12.88 0.07 -4.62
N PRO A 59 13.25 -1.23 -4.63
CA PRO A 59 14.66 -1.66 -4.65
C PRO A 59 15.42 -1.20 -5.89
N ASP A 60 14.72 -1.03 -7.01
CA ASP A 60 15.32 -0.56 -8.27
C ASP A 60 15.37 0.99 -8.36
N SER A 61 14.99 1.71 -7.30
CA SER A 61 15.17 3.16 -7.24
C SER A 61 16.66 3.54 -7.09
N PRO A 62 17.11 4.67 -7.67
CA PRO A 62 16.32 5.59 -8.48
C PRO A 62 16.17 5.12 -9.93
N PHE A 63 15.06 5.50 -10.55
CA PHE A 63 14.78 5.28 -11.97
C PHE A 63 15.00 6.57 -12.77
N THR A 64 15.32 6.45 -14.06
CA THR A 64 15.12 7.56 -15.00
C THR A 64 13.64 7.69 -15.34
N GLY A 65 13.20 8.89 -15.72
CA GLY A 65 11.84 9.10 -16.22
C GLY A 65 11.54 8.28 -17.47
N GLU A 66 12.56 8.00 -18.29
CA GLU A 66 12.41 7.10 -19.44
C GLU A 66 12.09 5.65 -19.02
N GLN A 67 12.79 5.10 -18.02
CA GLN A 67 12.51 3.76 -17.50
C GLN A 67 11.08 3.68 -16.96
N LEU A 68 10.66 4.65 -16.16
CA LEU A 68 9.32 4.66 -15.55
C LEU A 68 8.18 4.77 -16.56
N ARG A 69 8.39 5.43 -17.70
CA ARG A 69 7.39 5.50 -18.80
C ARG A 69 7.29 4.20 -19.59
N LYS A 70 8.33 3.37 -19.61
CA LYS A 70 8.39 2.14 -20.42
C LYS A 70 7.96 0.88 -19.68
N GLN A 71 7.83 0.94 -18.35
CA GLN A 71 7.58 -0.24 -17.54
C GLN A 71 6.50 -0.04 -16.48
N VAL A 72 5.97 -1.15 -15.99
CA VAL A 72 5.12 -1.20 -14.79
C VAL A 72 6.04 -1.41 -13.59
N VAL A 73 5.93 -0.56 -12.56
CA VAL A 73 6.63 -0.73 -11.28
C VAL A 73 5.77 -1.60 -10.36
N SER A 74 6.36 -2.66 -9.81
CA SER A 74 5.67 -3.70 -9.03
C SER A 74 6.15 -3.76 -7.60
N PHE A 75 5.24 -3.66 -6.63
CA PHE A 75 5.55 -3.74 -5.20
C PHE A 75 5.42 -5.18 -4.65
N GLU A 76 5.73 -6.19 -5.47
CA GLU A 76 5.59 -7.62 -5.11
C GLU A 76 6.49 -8.04 -3.94
N LYS A 77 7.64 -7.39 -3.80
CA LYS A 77 8.62 -7.66 -2.74
C LYS A 77 8.22 -7.04 -1.40
N VAL A 78 7.13 -6.27 -1.34
CA VAL A 78 6.65 -5.70 -0.08
C VAL A 78 6.10 -6.78 0.83
N LYS A 79 6.61 -6.77 2.06
CA LYS A 79 6.18 -7.62 3.16
C LYS A 79 5.53 -6.78 4.25
N LEU A 80 4.41 -7.30 4.75
CA LEU A 80 3.69 -6.76 5.89
C LEU A 80 3.95 -7.67 7.10
N THR A 81 4.03 -7.08 8.28
CA THR A 81 4.22 -7.82 9.53
C THR A 81 3.41 -7.18 10.64
N ASN A 82 3.04 -7.96 11.66
CA ASN A 82 2.47 -7.46 12.92
C ASN A 82 3.50 -7.43 14.06
N ASN A 83 4.78 -7.74 13.76
CA ASN A 83 5.85 -7.65 14.74
C ASN A 83 6.34 -6.19 14.85
N GLU A 84 5.99 -5.52 15.94
CA GLU A 84 6.40 -4.14 16.23
C GLU A 84 7.91 -3.95 16.32
N MET A 85 8.64 -5.01 16.68
CA MET A 85 10.10 -5.02 16.80
C MET A 85 10.81 -5.48 15.52
N ASP A 86 10.12 -5.48 14.37
CA ASP A 86 10.70 -5.89 13.09
C ASP A 86 11.97 -5.09 12.76
N LYS A 87 13.09 -5.79 12.52
CA LYS A 87 14.39 -5.23 12.16
C LYS A 87 14.72 -5.37 10.68
N HIS A 88 13.82 -5.94 9.88
CA HIS A 88 14.05 -6.26 8.47
C HIS A 88 13.53 -5.17 7.53
N GLY A 89 12.97 -4.09 8.08
CA GLY A 89 12.42 -2.98 7.30
C GLY A 89 11.08 -3.32 6.65
N HIS A 90 10.38 -4.35 7.13
CA HIS A 90 9.03 -4.65 6.67
C HIS A 90 8.05 -3.58 7.16
N LEU A 91 6.93 -3.42 6.46
CA LEU A 91 5.88 -2.50 6.88
C LEU A 91 5.09 -3.14 8.02
N VAL A 92 5.08 -2.48 9.19
CA VAL A 92 4.43 -2.98 10.40
C VAL A 92 3.00 -2.45 10.46
N LEU A 93 2.02 -3.35 10.60
CA LEU A 93 0.60 -3.01 10.67
C LEU A 93 -0.06 -3.73 11.84
N ASN A 94 -1.02 -3.05 12.48
CA ASN A 94 -1.85 -3.63 13.51
C ASN A 94 -2.97 -4.44 12.85
N SER A 95 -3.15 -5.68 13.31
CA SER A 95 -4.26 -6.52 12.86
C SER A 95 -5.60 -5.86 13.20
N MET A 96 -6.62 -6.11 12.39
CA MET A 96 -8.00 -5.61 12.53
C MET A 96 -8.15 -4.09 12.39
N HIS A 97 -7.25 -3.44 11.64
CA HIS A 97 -7.30 -2.02 11.32
C HIS A 97 -7.34 -1.79 9.80
N LYS A 98 -7.95 -0.68 9.38
CA LYS A 98 -8.03 -0.30 7.96
C LYS A 98 -6.85 0.57 7.55
N TYR A 99 -6.32 0.29 6.37
CA TYR A 99 -5.12 0.91 5.83
C TYR A 99 -5.29 1.36 4.39
N GLN A 100 -4.64 2.48 4.06
CA GLN A 100 -4.53 3.04 2.72
C GLN A 100 -3.06 3.00 2.29
N PRO A 101 -2.69 2.17 1.29
CA PRO A 101 -1.42 2.29 0.61
C PRO A 101 -1.33 3.62 -0.13
N ARG A 102 -0.16 4.29 -0.09
CA ARG A 102 0.11 5.47 -0.90
C ARG A 102 1.41 5.28 -1.65
N ILE A 103 1.40 5.66 -2.92
CA ILE A 103 2.59 5.60 -3.77
C ILE A 103 3.18 7.00 -3.86
N HIS A 104 4.47 7.12 -3.60
CA HIS A 104 5.20 8.37 -3.70
C HIS A 104 6.20 8.29 -4.83
N ILE A 105 6.39 9.42 -5.48
CA ILE A 105 7.48 9.61 -6.41
C ILE A 105 8.20 10.89 -6.05
N VAL A 106 9.52 10.79 -5.97
CA VAL A 106 10.37 11.85 -5.44
C VAL A 106 11.44 12.17 -6.46
N LYS A 107 11.48 13.42 -6.91
CA LYS A 107 12.54 13.95 -7.77
C LYS A 107 13.75 14.38 -6.95
N ASN A 108 13.50 15.03 -5.82
CA ASN A 108 14.51 15.46 -4.87
C ASN A 108 13.91 15.54 -3.46
N LEU A 109 14.45 14.77 -2.52
CA LEU A 109 14.01 14.76 -1.12
C LEU A 109 14.34 16.07 -0.41
N GLU A 110 15.51 16.67 -0.69
CA GLU A 110 15.99 17.89 -0.02
C GLU A 110 15.17 19.13 -0.38
N GLN A 111 14.59 19.13 -1.58
CA GLN A 111 13.74 20.21 -2.08
C GLN A 111 12.24 19.92 -1.92
N GLU A 112 11.88 18.85 -1.20
CA GLU A 112 10.51 18.37 -1.05
C GLU A 112 9.75 18.21 -2.39
N LEU A 113 10.48 17.91 -3.46
CA LEU A 113 9.89 17.72 -4.79
C LEU A 113 9.37 16.29 -4.91
N TYR A 114 8.19 16.05 -4.34
CA TYR A 114 7.49 14.77 -4.41
C TYR A 114 6.00 14.90 -4.72
N LYS A 115 5.43 13.82 -5.27
CA LYS A 115 3.99 13.69 -5.51
C LYS A 115 3.50 12.39 -4.86
N THR A 116 2.33 12.43 -4.25
CA THR A 116 1.69 11.28 -3.59
C THR A 116 0.44 10.89 -4.35
N PHE A 117 0.31 9.61 -4.67
CA PHE A 117 -0.84 9.01 -5.34
C PHE A 117 -1.56 8.09 -4.37
N VAL A 118 -2.85 8.36 -4.20
CA VAL A 118 -3.75 7.58 -3.35
C VAL A 118 -4.85 6.99 -4.23
N TYR A 119 -5.17 5.72 -3.96
CA TYR A 119 -6.19 4.94 -4.66
C TYR A 119 -7.13 4.36 -3.60
N PRO A 120 -8.31 4.97 -3.35
CA PRO A 120 -9.25 4.52 -2.32
C PRO A 120 -9.68 3.05 -2.46
N GLU A 121 -9.69 2.52 -3.67
CA GLU A 121 -9.96 1.13 -3.99
C GLU A 121 -8.88 0.16 -3.47
N ALA A 122 -7.69 0.66 -3.12
CA ALA A 122 -6.62 -0.13 -2.51
C ALA A 122 -6.71 -0.20 -0.96
N ILE A 123 -7.77 0.36 -0.36
CA ILE A 123 -7.99 0.25 1.09
C ILE A 123 -8.23 -1.21 1.47
N PHE A 124 -7.53 -1.66 2.51
CA PHE A 124 -7.69 -3.02 3.04
C PHE A 124 -7.74 -3.03 4.56
N THR A 125 -8.19 -4.15 5.13
CA THR A 125 -8.10 -4.41 6.58
C THR A 125 -6.99 -5.44 6.83
N ALA A 126 -6.00 -5.10 7.64
CA ALA A 126 -4.95 -6.05 8.01
C ALA A 126 -5.55 -7.14 8.91
N VAL A 127 -5.22 -8.41 8.67
CA VAL A 127 -5.70 -9.55 9.46
C VAL A 127 -4.60 -10.59 9.61
N THR A 128 -4.58 -11.33 10.71
CA THR A 128 -3.67 -12.49 10.91
C THR A 128 -4.25 -13.79 10.36
N ALA A 129 -5.56 -13.84 10.13
CA ALA A 129 -6.26 -14.95 9.49
C ALA A 129 -7.49 -14.42 8.73
N TYR A 130 -7.81 -15.03 7.58
CA TYR A 130 -8.98 -14.67 6.79
C TYR A 130 -10.27 -14.83 7.61
N GLN A 131 -11.06 -13.76 7.69
CA GLN A 131 -12.28 -13.72 8.49
C GLN A 131 -13.54 -14.06 7.69
N ASN A 132 -13.59 -13.67 6.42
CA ASN A 132 -14.73 -13.98 5.55
C ASN A 132 -14.47 -15.29 4.81
N GLN A 133 -15.29 -16.32 5.03
CA GLN A 133 -15.13 -17.61 4.36
C GLN A 133 -15.32 -17.53 2.83
N LEU A 134 -16.04 -16.53 2.31
CA LEU A 134 -16.09 -16.26 0.87
C LEU A 134 -14.74 -15.77 0.33
N VAL A 135 -13.93 -15.07 1.15
CA VAL A 135 -12.55 -14.69 0.80
C VAL A 135 -11.62 -15.91 0.85
N SER A 136 -11.97 -16.96 1.61
CA SER A 136 -11.20 -18.21 1.65
C SER A 136 -11.47 -19.12 0.44
N HIS A 137 -12.72 -19.17 -0.06
CA HIS A 137 -13.06 -19.94 -1.27
C HIS A 137 -12.75 -19.20 -2.56
N LEU A 138 -12.79 -17.88 -2.51
CA LEU A 138 -12.31 -17.02 -3.56
C LEU A 138 -10.94 -16.48 -3.15
N LEU A 139 -9.88 -17.13 -3.60
CA LEU A 139 -8.55 -16.52 -3.82
C LEU A 139 -8.60 -15.26 -4.72
N LEU A 140 -9.80 -14.68 -4.94
CA LEU A 140 -10.18 -13.75 -5.99
C LEU A 140 -11.15 -12.64 -5.56
N LEU A 141 -11.64 -12.56 -4.31
CA LEU A 141 -12.45 -11.42 -3.89
C LEU A 141 -12.04 -10.90 -2.51
N LEU A 142 -10.93 -10.18 -2.51
CA LEU A 142 -10.97 -8.81 -1.98
C LEU A 142 -9.90 -7.92 -2.61
N LEU A 143 -9.60 -8.11 -3.91
CA LEU A 143 -8.33 -7.65 -4.48
C LEU A 143 -8.47 -7.27 -5.97
N ILE A 144 -9.46 -6.43 -6.27
CA ILE A 144 -9.65 -5.73 -7.55
C ILE A 144 -8.98 -4.36 -7.35
N PHE A 145 -7.98 -3.89 -8.10
CA PHE A 145 -7.86 -3.76 -9.54
C PHE A 145 -6.38 -3.78 -9.99
N ILE A 146 -6.11 -4.29 -11.20
CA ILE A 146 -4.98 -3.80 -12.00
C ILE A 146 -5.33 -2.37 -12.37
N LEU A 147 -4.76 -1.39 -11.65
CA LEU A 147 -4.91 0.02 -12.01
C LEU A 147 -3.74 0.44 -12.89
N SER A 148 -3.91 0.24 -14.18
CA SER A 148 -3.37 1.22 -15.12
C SER A 148 -4.20 2.49 -14.94
N THR A 149 -3.77 3.37 -14.03
CA THR A 149 -4.36 4.69 -13.90
C THR A 149 -3.42 5.68 -14.57
N ASN A 150 -3.86 6.18 -15.72
CA ASN A 150 -3.31 7.37 -16.36
C ASN A 150 -3.59 8.57 -15.45
N LYS A 151 -2.82 8.74 -14.37
CA LYS A 151 -2.72 10.03 -13.70
C LYS A 151 -1.56 10.77 -14.35
N GLU A 152 -1.92 11.75 -15.18
CA GLU A 152 -0.97 12.63 -15.81
C GLU A 152 -0.14 13.38 -14.76
N TRP A 153 1.10 13.66 -15.14
CA TRP A 153 2.09 14.29 -14.30
C TRP A 153 1.99 15.80 -14.35
#